data_AF-A0A1I5KT49-F1
#
_entry.id   AF-A0A1I5KT49-F1
#
_cell.length_a   1.000
_cell.length_b   1.000
_cell.length_c   1.000
_cell.angle_alpha   90.00
_cell.angle_beta   90.00
_cell.angle_gamma   90.00
#
_symmetry.space_group_name_H-M   'P 1'
#
loop_
_entity.id
_entity.type
_entity.pdbx_description
1 polymer ?
#
loop_
_entity_poly.entity_id
_entity_poly.type
_entity_poly.pdbx_seq_one_letter_code
_entity_poly.pdbx_strand_id
1 'polypeptide(L)'
;MTEPPMTEPHMALPGAGVPFSLGYGTNGFANHRLDDALAVIAELGYTAVALTLDHHHLDPFAPDLPRRVRRVGDRLAELGLRVVVETGARYLLDPWRKHQPTLVSAEPEARVEFLRRALRIAADLGADCVSFWSGVAPSDVDEDEAWRRLRTALGPVLEDADRRDVPLGLEPEPGHLVTRLDQALRLRHELGRPEPLRITLDVGHCVAVEPVSAAECVRRAGPLLVNVQLDDMLPGVHEHLEFGEGELDLPGTLAALVEVGYAGVAAVELPRHSHAAPEVARRSLAALTAALAPVGVDHPWLVEAERRVRAEPAAARTLFPAVARKVGRGALRPESDRDGLVHGTVDDLARARLLTVLADALPADRLATEVLELYRYGDAAERRGVLRALHLLPEAVAGTGREIVADALRTNDIRLVAAALGPFAARELDAHTWRHGVLKCLFVGVPLAAVSGLRERTDGELVRMVSDYAAERRAAGRDVPADALAILQEAGR
;
A
#
# COMPACT_ATOMS: atom_id res chain seq x y z
N MET A 1 44.09 -32.59 4.11
CA MET A 1 43.75 -31.33 3.44
C MET A 1 42.26 -31.37 3.14
N THR A 2 41.47 -30.90 4.09
CA THR A 2 40.01 -30.78 4.01
C THR A 2 39.69 -29.46 3.32
N GLU A 3 38.84 -29.50 2.30
CA GLU A 3 38.34 -28.31 1.60
C GLU A 3 37.66 -27.34 2.57
N PRO A 4 37.79 -26.01 2.35
CA PRO A 4 37.09 -25.03 3.15
C PRO A 4 35.58 -25.07 2.84
N PRO A 5 34.70 -24.74 3.80
CA PRO A 5 33.27 -24.74 3.55
C PRO A 5 32.91 -23.64 2.56
N MET A 6 32.05 -23.98 1.60
CA MET A 6 31.42 -23.05 0.68
C MET A 6 30.60 -22.04 1.49
N THR A 7 31.02 -20.78 1.47
CA THR A 7 30.20 -19.65 1.95
C THR A 7 28.90 -19.60 1.15
N GLU A 8 27.78 -19.77 1.84
CA GLU A 8 26.45 -19.50 1.28
C GLU A 8 26.37 -18.04 0.77
N PRO A 9 25.67 -17.78 -0.34
CA PRO A 9 25.49 -16.43 -0.82
C PRO A 9 24.70 -15.61 0.21
N HIS A 10 25.29 -14.49 0.65
CA HIS A 10 24.59 -13.47 1.45
C HIS A 10 23.28 -13.09 0.74
N MET A 11 22.17 -13.57 1.27
CA MET A 11 20.84 -13.16 0.88
C MET A 11 20.71 -11.66 1.16
N ALA A 12 20.31 -10.86 0.17
CA ALA A 12 20.09 -9.44 0.36
C ALA A 12 19.07 -9.22 1.50
N LEU A 13 19.31 -8.23 2.36
CA LEU A 13 18.39 -7.90 3.45
C LEU A 13 17.00 -7.56 2.88
N PRO A 14 15.91 -8.08 3.47
CA PRO A 14 14.55 -7.67 3.11
C PRO A 14 14.41 -6.14 3.19
N GLY A 15 13.95 -5.49 2.12
CA GLY A 15 13.84 -4.02 2.05
C GLY A 15 15.05 -3.29 1.46
N ALA A 16 16.08 -3.98 0.96
CA ALA A 16 17.17 -3.35 0.22
C ALA A 16 16.65 -2.66 -1.07
N GLY A 17 16.39 -1.35 -1.01
CA GLY A 17 15.97 -0.53 -2.14
C GLY A 17 14.70 0.31 -1.95
N VAL A 18 14.01 0.19 -0.81
CA VAL A 18 12.82 1.02 -0.48
C VAL A 18 13.17 2.10 0.55
N PRO A 19 12.52 3.28 0.51
CA PRO A 19 12.88 4.42 1.37
C PRO A 19 12.45 4.28 2.83
N PHE A 20 11.58 3.32 3.17
CA PHE A 20 11.02 3.12 4.53
C PHE A 20 11.48 1.81 5.18
N SER A 21 11.36 1.74 6.51
CA SER A 21 11.71 0.56 7.31
C SER A 21 10.51 -0.35 7.51
N LEU A 22 10.68 -1.64 7.21
CA LEU A 22 9.66 -2.66 7.52
C LEU A 22 9.74 -3.05 8.99
N GLY A 23 8.59 -3.02 9.67
CA GLY A 23 8.48 -3.42 11.07
C GLY A 23 7.37 -4.42 11.37
N TYR A 24 7.28 -4.80 12.64
CA TYR A 24 6.20 -5.63 13.17
C TYR A 24 5.74 -5.08 14.53
N GLY A 25 4.43 -5.09 14.77
CA GLY A 25 3.81 -4.62 16.01
C GLY A 25 3.97 -5.61 17.15
N THR A 26 4.43 -5.14 18.32
CA THR A 26 4.56 -6.01 19.49
C THR A 26 3.21 -6.46 20.04
N ASN A 27 2.10 -5.81 19.67
CA ASN A 27 0.74 -6.29 19.93
C ASN A 27 0.47 -7.69 19.34
N GLY A 28 1.14 -8.07 18.26
CA GLY A 28 1.10 -9.40 17.65
C GLY A 28 2.03 -10.41 18.34
N PHE A 29 2.79 -9.99 19.36
CA PHE A 29 3.70 -10.82 20.16
C PHE A 29 3.36 -10.77 21.66
N ALA A 30 2.09 -10.52 22.03
CA ALA A 30 1.67 -10.33 23.42
C ALA A 30 1.92 -11.55 24.33
N ASN A 31 2.11 -12.75 23.76
CA ASN A 31 2.45 -13.98 24.49
C ASN A 31 3.96 -14.18 24.73
N HIS A 32 4.81 -13.31 24.20
CA HIS A 32 6.27 -13.36 24.35
C HIS A 32 6.74 -12.24 25.27
N ARG A 33 7.80 -12.49 26.05
CA ARG A 33 8.54 -11.41 26.71
C ARG A 33 9.08 -10.46 25.65
N LEU A 34 9.20 -9.19 26.00
CA LEU A 34 9.63 -8.16 25.02
C LEU A 34 10.99 -8.50 24.39
N ASP A 35 11.99 -8.90 25.17
CA ASP A 35 13.32 -9.21 24.63
C ASP A 35 13.30 -10.39 23.64
N ASP A 36 12.45 -11.40 23.89
CA ASP A 36 12.27 -12.56 23.00
C ASP A 36 11.55 -12.14 21.72
N ALA A 37 10.50 -11.31 21.83
CA ALA A 37 9.77 -10.77 20.69
C ALA A 37 10.69 -9.93 19.79
N LEU A 38 11.47 -9.01 20.36
CA LEU A 38 12.41 -8.17 19.62
C LEU A 38 13.50 -9.01 18.93
N ALA A 39 14.01 -10.04 19.60
CA ALA A 39 14.98 -10.96 19.00
C ALA A 39 14.39 -11.67 17.77
N VAL A 40 13.19 -12.24 17.89
CA VAL A 40 12.51 -12.92 16.77
C VAL A 40 12.25 -11.95 15.62
N ILE A 41 11.76 -10.74 15.89
CA ILE A 41 11.48 -9.72 14.86
C ILE A 41 12.76 -9.37 14.10
N ALA A 42 13.87 -9.11 14.79
CA ALA A 42 15.15 -8.81 14.17
C ALA A 42 15.74 -10.00 13.40
N GLU A 43 15.70 -11.22 13.96
CA GLU A 43 16.21 -12.44 13.32
C GLU A 43 15.44 -12.80 12.04
N LEU A 44 14.14 -12.48 11.96
CA LEU A 44 13.36 -12.65 10.74
C LEU A 44 13.78 -11.66 9.63
N GLY A 45 14.41 -10.54 9.98
CA GLY A 45 14.89 -9.54 9.03
C GLY A 45 14.07 -8.25 8.99
N TYR A 46 13.17 -8.02 9.96
CA TYR A 46 12.57 -6.69 10.14
C TYR A 46 13.63 -5.69 10.64
N THR A 47 13.48 -4.42 10.24
CA THR A 47 14.40 -3.33 10.60
C THR A 47 13.77 -2.29 11.51
N ALA A 48 12.49 -2.46 11.84
CA ALA A 48 11.75 -1.62 12.76
C ALA A 48 10.81 -2.43 13.66
N VAL A 49 10.34 -1.79 14.72
CA VAL A 49 9.31 -2.33 15.59
C VAL A 49 8.27 -1.25 15.91
N ALA A 50 7.01 -1.64 15.88
CA ALA A 50 5.92 -0.88 16.46
C ALA A 50 5.74 -1.33 17.91
N LEU A 51 6.30 -0.57 18.86
CA LEU A 51 6.31 -0.92 20.26
C LEU A 51 5.00 -0.49 20.92
N THR A 52 4.12 -1.45 21.17
CA THR A 52 2.89 -1.23 21.92
C THR A 52 3.21 -1.11 23.42
N LEU A 53 2.89 0.04 24.01
CA LEU A 53 3.02 0.23 25.46
C LEU A 53 1.89 -0.52 26.17
N ASP A 54 2.24 -1.59 26.86
CA ASP A 54 1.31 -2.46 27.57
C ASP A 54 1.92 -3.07 28.84
N HIS A 55 1.07 -3.60 29.72
CA HIS A 55 1.42 -4.20 31.01
C HIS A 55 2.49 -5.30 30.88
N HIS A 56 2.47 -6.09 29.80
CA HIS A 56 3.41 -7.20 29.61
C HIS A 56 4.78 -6.77 29.07
N HIS A 57 4.81 -5.82 28.13
CA HIS A 57 6.05 -5.41 27.44
C HIS A 57 6.70 -4.21 28.13
N LEU A 58 6.19 -3.01 27.86
CA LEU A 58 6.68 -1.76 28.46
C LEU A 58 5.52 -1.00 29.10
N ASP A 59 5.28 -1.30 30.37
CA ASP A 59 4.24 -0.63 31.16
C ASP A 59 4.65 0.83 31.47
N PRO A 60 3.93 1.84 30.92
CA PRO A 60 4.23 3.25 31.12
C PRO A 60 3.93 3.76 32.55
N PHE A 61 3.31 2.94 33.40
CA PHE A 61 3.01 3.25 34.80
C PHE A 61 3.90 2.50 35.79
N ALA A 62 4.81 1.65 35.32
CA ALA A 62 5.73 0.92 36.18
C ALA A 62 6.63 1.87 37.01
N PRO A 63 6.88 1.58 38.31
CA PRO A 63 7.69 2.44 39.18
C PRO A 63 9.16 2.54 38.74
N ASP A 64 9.66 1.55 38.01
CA ASP A 64 11.02 1.48 37.48
C ASP A 64 11.12 1.86 35.99
N LEU A 65 10.11 2.55 35.45
CA LEU A 65 10.02 2.91 34.03
C LEU A 65 11.32 3.49 33.44
N PRO A 66 12.02 4.47 34.04
CA PRO A 66 13.24 5.03 33.43
C PRO A 66 14.34 3.97 33.20
N ARG A 67 14.43 2.97 34.07
CA ARG A 67 15.38 1.86 33.89
C ARG A 67 14.92 0.91 32.78
N ARG A 68 13.62 0.64 32.70
CA ARG A 68 13.04 -0.22 31.64
C ARG A 68 13.19 0.42 30.26
N VAL A 69 12.88 1.70 30.13
CA VAL A 69 13.05 2.46 28.87
C VAL A 69 14.50 2.41 28.41
N ARG A 70 15.48 2.65 29.30
CA ARG A 70 16.91 2.51 28.94
C ARG A 70 17.25 1.11 28.45
N ARG A 71 16.81 0.06 29.16
CA ARG A 71 17.04 -1.33 28.75
C ARG A 71 16.44 -1.62 27.37
N VAL A 72 15.23 -1.13 27.10
CA VAL A 72 14.58 -1.28 25.79
C VAL A 72 15.37 -0.52 24.72
N GLY A 73 15.78 0.72 24.99
CA GLY A 73 16.64 1.50 24.07
C GLY A 73 17.95 0.80 23.75
N ASP A 74 18.66 0.29 24.76
CA ASP A 74 19.90 -0.48 24.58
C ASP A 74 19.67 -1.73 23.72
N ARG A 75 18.54 -2.43 23.94
CA ARG A 75 18.20 -3.64 23.18
C ARG A 75 17.81 -3.34 21.73
N LEU A 76 17.06 -2.27 21.49
CA LEU A 76 16.71 -1.82 20.14
C LEU A 76 17.97 -1.42 19.36
N ALA A 77 18.90 -0.71 20.00
CA ALA A 77 20.18 -0.33 19.42
C ALA A 77 21.06 -1.55 19.09
N GLU A 78 21.13 -2.53 20.00
CA GLU A 78 21.85 -3.80 19.77
C GLU A 78 21.31 -4.56 18.56
N LEU A 79 19.98 -4.58 18.40
CA LEU A 79 19.30 -5.28 17.31
C LEU A 79 19.20 -4.45 16.01
N GLY A 80 19.60 -3.17 16.04
CA GLY A 80 19.45 -2.27 14.89
C GLY A 80 18.00 -1.98 14.50
N LEU A 81 17.07 -2.01 15.46
CA LEU A 81 15.65 -1.78 15.23
C LEU A 81 15.29 -0.30 15.42
N ARG A 82 14.74 0.31 14.37
CA ARG A 82 14.00 1.59 14.47
C ARG A 82 12.69 1.39 15.24
N VAL A 83 12.15 2.42 15.87
CA VAL A 83 10.95 2.26 16.72
C VAL A 83 9.91 3.36 16.51
N VAL A 84 8.65 2.94 16.47
CA VAL A 84 7.47 3.79 16.72
C VAL A 84 6.80 3.34 18.01
N VAL A 85 6.17 4.25 18.73
CA VAL A 85 5.46 3.94 19.98
C VAL A 85 3.96 3.91 19.72
N GLU A 86 3.29 2.83 20.09
CA GLU A 86 1.85 2.68 19.95
C GLU A 86 1.14 2.70 21.30
N THR A 87 -0.06 3.27 21.29
CA THR A 87 -0.92 3.39 22.49
C THR A 87 -2.10 2.41 22.46
N GLY A 88 -1.82 1.26 21.81
CA GLY A 88 -2.59 0.06 21.48
C GLY A 88 -3.38 -0.64 22.58
N ALA A 89 -2.87 -0.58 23.81
CA ALA A 89 -3.16 -1.56 24.85
C ALA A 89 -4.62 -1.58 25.32
N ARG A 90 -5.22 -2.77 25.34
CA ARG A 90 -6.66 -2.95 25.58
C ARG A 90 -7.09 -2.63 27.00
N TYR A 91 -6.36 -3.07 28.02
CA TYR A 91 -6.80 -2.99 29.42
C TYR A 91 -5.79 -2.25 30.32
N LEU A 92 -4.96 -1.39 29.72
CA LEU A 92 -3.89 -0.70 30.44
C LEU A 92 -4.44 0.31 31.46
N LEU A 93 -5.50 1.03 31.12
CA LEU A 93 -6.08 2.08 31.98
C LEU A 93 -7.29 1.59 32.79
N ASP A 94 -8.02 0.59 32.28
CA ASP A 94 -9.18 0.00 32.93
C ASP A 94 -9.16 -1.52 32.70
N PRO A 95 -9.15 -2.35 33.77
CA PRO A 95 -9.11 -3.81 33.64
C PRO A 95 -10.42 -4.43 33.15
N TRP A 96 -11.53 -3.69 33.15
CA TRP A 96 -12.86 -4.16 32.76
C TRP A 96 -13.28 -3.64 31.39
N ARG A 97 -12.88 -2.42 31.03
CA ARG A 97 -13.36 -1.74 29.84
C ARG A 97 -12.21 -1.50 28.85
N LYS A 98 -12.27 -2.20 27.72
CA LYS A 98 -11.30 -2.06 26.63
C LYS A 98 -11.12 -0.57 26.25
N HIS A 99 -9.87 -0.10 26.25
CA HIS A 99 -9.39 1.22 25.86
C HIS A 99 -9.93 2.41 26.66
N GLN A 100 -10.73 2.19 27.70
CA GLN A 100 -11.31 3.27 28.48
C GLN A 100 -10.39 3.72 29.62
N PRO A 101 -10.40 5.01 29.99
CA PRO A 101 -11.06 6.11 29.28
C PRO A 101 -10.37 6.46 27.95
N THR A 102 -11.10 7.12 27.06
CA THR A 102 -10.63 7.63 25.75
C THR A 102 -10.52 9.16 25.77
N LEU A 103 -10.09 9.78 24.66
CA LEU A 103 -10.04 11.25 24.54
C LEU A 103 -11.43 11.91 24.46
N VAL A 104 -12.48 11.12 24.20
CA VAL A 104 -13.87 11.57 24.09
C VAL A 104 -14.70 11.22 25.32
N SER A 105 -14.10 10.57 26.32
CA SER A 105 -14.72 10.29 27.61
C SER A 105 -14.96 11.58 28.40
N ALA A 106 -15.91 11.54 29.34
CA ALA A 106 -16.20 12.70 30.21
C ALA A 106 -15.01 13.08 31.11
N GLU A 107 -14.24 12.07 31.53
CA GLU A 107 -13.02 12.19 32.35
C GLU A 107 -11.84 11.58 31.56
N PRO A 108 -11.21 12.35 30.64
CA PRO A 108 -10.15 11.86 29.75
C PRO A 108 -8.75 11.89 30.40
N GLU A 109 -8.62 12.34 31.65
CA GLU A 109 -7.34 12.68 32.29
C GLU A 109 -6.33 11.53 32.29
N ALA A 110 -6.79 10.30 32.55
CA ALA A 110 -5.93 9.12 32.52
C ALA A 110 -5.40 8.80 31.11
N ARG A 111 -6.22 9.01 30.07
CA ARG A 111 -5.80 8.83 28.66
C ARG A 111 -4.81 9.92 28.25
N VAL A 112 -5.07 11.17 28.63
CA VAL A 112 -4.17 12.29 28.38
C VAL A 112 -2.82 12.04 29.06
N GLU A 113 -2.79 11.62 30.33
CA GLU A 113 -1.54 11.29 31.01
C GLU A 113 -0.82 10.09 30.37
N PHE A 114 -1.55 9.08 29.87
CA PHE A 114 -0.94 7.99 29.12
C PHE A 114 -0.27 8.48 27.84
N LEU A 115 -0.93 9.30 27.02
CA LEU A 115 -0.32 9.84 25.80
C LEU A 115 0.90 10.73 26.12
N ARG A 116 0.83 11.53 27.19
CA ARG A 116 1.98 12.32 27.66
C ARG A 116 3.14 11.43 28.09
N ARG A 117 2.89 10.32 28.80
CA ARG A 117 3.90 9.30 29.12
C ARG A 117 4.49 8.65 27.88
N ALA A 118 3.65 8.31 26.91
CA ALA A 118 4.08 7.75 25.64
C ALA A 118 5.04 8.71 24.90
N LEU A 119 4.74 10.02 24.89
CA LEU A 119 5.64 11.04 24.33
C LEU A 119 6.98 11.13 25.09
N ARG A 120 6.99 10.96 26.42
CA ARG A 120 8.24 10.87 27.19
C ARG A 120 9.07 9.65 26.80
N ILE A 121 8.42 8.50 26.71
CA ILE A 121 9.05 7.23 26.36
C ILE A 121 9.57 7.29 24.91
N ALA A 122 8.79 7.82 23.98
CA ALA A 122 9.19 7.99 22.58
C ALA A 122 10.43 8.88 22.47
N ALA A 123 10.47 10.01 23.17
CA ALA A 123 11.65 10.89 23.20
C ALA A 123 12.88 10.17 23.76
N ASP A 124 12.73 9.43 24.86
CA ASP A 124 13.83 8.69 25.50
C ASP A 124 14.34 7.51 24.63
N LEU A 125 13.47 6.92 23.80
CA LEU A 125 13.81 5.84 22.86
C LEU A 125 14.31 6.35 21.50
N GLY A 126 14.17 7.64 21.20
CA GLY A 126 14.40 8.18 19.86
C GLY A 126 13.39 7.65 18.82
N ALA A 127 12.14 7.43 19.22
CA ALA A 127 11.09 6.92 18.36
C ALA A 127 10.63 7.96 17.33
N ASP A 128 10.23 7.51 16.13
CA ASP A 128 9.80 8.42 15.05
C ASP A 128 8.50 9.16 15.38
N CYS A 129 7.61 8.52 16.14
CA CYS A 129 6.34 9.10 16.54
C CYS A 129 5.68 8.32 17.69
N VAL A 130 4.60 8.90 18.22
CA VAL A 130 3.59 8.21 19.02
C VAL A 130 2.31 8.08 18.18
N SER A 131 1.83 6.86 17.95
CA SER A 131 0.54 6.58 17.32
C SER A 131 -0.60 6.55 18.35
N PHE A 132 -1.72 7.19 18.02
CA PHE A 132 -2.92 7.23 18.86
C PHE A 132 -4.19 7.40 18.02
N TRP A 133 -5.33 7.10 18.64
CA TRP A 133 -6.67 7.29 18.07
C TRP A 133 -7.57 8.14 18.97
N SER A 134 -8.68 8.61 18.41
CA SER A 134 -9.69 9.43 19.09
C SER A 134 -10.46 8.67 20.17
N GLY A 135 -10.87 7.43 19.87
CA GLY A 135 -11.66 6.56 20.73
C GLY A 135 -13.15 6.53 20.39
N VAL A 136 -13.84 5.52 20.91
CA VAL A 136 -15.30 5.34 20.74
C VAL A 136 -16.05 6.41 21.53
N ALA A 137 -16.91 7.17 20.85
CA ALA A 137 -17.81 8.11 21.51
C ALA A 137 -18.79 7.36 22.43
N PRO A 138 -19.00 7.82 23.68
CA PRO A 138 -20.05 7.26 24.53
C PRO A 138 -21.42 7.34 23.86
N SER A 139 -22.24 6.30 24.00
CA SER A 139 -23.54 6.21 23.31
C SER A 139 -24.55 7.28 23.71
N ASP A 140 -24.35 7.90 24.87
CA ASP A 140 -25.16 8.99 25.43
C ASP A 140 -24.64 10.40 25.06
N VAL A 141 -23.61 10.48 24.23
CA VAL A 141 -22.95 11.72 23.83
C VAL A 141 -23.13 11.93 22.32
N ASP A 142 -23.65 13.08 21.91
CA ASP A 142 -23.74 13.43 20.50
C ASP A 142 -22.36 13.74 19.88
N GLU A 143 -22.31 13.73 18.55
CA GLU A 143 -21.06 13.89 17.80
C GLU A 143 -20.38 15.24 18.07
N ASP A 144 -21.15 16.33 18.21
CA ASP A 144 -20.61 17.68 18.45
C ASP A 144 -19.95 17.77 19.83
N GLU A 145 -20.60 17.22 20.85
CA GLU A 145 -20.06 17.11 22.19
C GLU A 145 -18.78 16.24 22.19
N ALA A 146 -18.82 15.07 21.56
CA ALA A 146 -17.65 14.19 21.44
C ALA A 146 -16.47 14.88 20.71
N TRP A 147 -16.75 15.61 19.63
CA TRP A 147 -15.76 16.36 18.86
C TRP A 147 -15.10 17.47 19.68
N ARG A 148 -15.89 18.22 20.44
CA ARG A 148 -15.37 19.26 21.34
C ARG A 148 -14.57 18.66 22.51
N ARG A 149 -14.92 17.48 23.04
CA ARG A 149 -14.10 16.76 24.02
C ARG A 149 -12.76 16.35 23.45
N LEU A 150 -12.74 15.73 22.26
CA LEU A 150 -11.51 15.33 21.57
C LEU A 150 -10.55 16.52 21.40
N ARG A 151 -11.06 17.64 20.87
CA ARG A 151 -10.26 18.86 20.68
C ARG A 151 -9.69 19.40 21.98
N THR A 152 -10.48 19.37 23.06
CA THR A 152 -10.05 19.85 24.38
C THR A 152 -8.98 18.96 24.98
N ALA A 153 -9.19 17.63 24.93
CA ALA A 153 -8.26 16.65 25.47
C ALA A 153 -6.91 16.62 24.73
N LEU A 154 -6.89 16.95 23.43
CA LEU A 154 -5.67 17.00 22.63
C LEU A 154 -4.74 18.17 22.96
N GLY A 155 -5.24 19.29 23.46
CA GLY A 155 -4.44 20.50 23.71
C GLY A 155 -3.16 20.23 24.51
N PRO A 156 -3.25 19.69 25.74
CA PRO A 156 -2.08 19.37 26.56
C PRO A 156 -1.16 18.31 25.95
N VAL A 157 -1.69 17.40 25.13
CA VAL A 157 -0.88 16.35 24.47
C VAL A 157 -0.06 16.95 23.33
N LEU A 158 -0.65 17.85 22.55
CA LEU A 158 0.02 18.56 21.47
C LEU A 158 1.10 19.50 21.99
N GLU A 159 0.84 20.21 23.09
CA GLU A 159 1.87 21.01 23.77
C GLU A 159 3.05 20.16 24.25
N ASP A 160 2.79 18.94 24.75
CA ASP A 160 3.85 18.01 25.15
C ASP A 160 4.63 17.44 23.96
N ALA A 161 3.95 17.16 22.85
CA ALA A 161 4.56 16.68 21.62
C ALA A 161 5.50 17.74 21.02
N ASP A 162 5.05 18.99 20.96
CA ASP A 162 5.83 20.14 20.48
C ASP A 162 7.10 20.36 21.32
N ARG A 163 6.96 20.39 22.66
CA ARG A 163 8.11 20.59 23.55
C ARG A 163 9.16 19.48 23.48
N ARG A 164 8.79 18.31 22.98
CA ARG A 164 9.66 17.13 22.90
C ARG A 164 10.18 16.85 21.50
N ASP A 165 9.68 17.59 20.51
CA ASP A 165 9.96 17.33 19.09
C ASP A 165 9.63 15.87 18.70
N VAL A 166 8.51 15.35 19.21
CA VAL A 166 8.02 14.00 18.88
C VAL A 166 6.68 14.11 18.15
N PRO A 167 6.61 13.69 16.88
CA PRO A 167 5.35 13.66 16.14
C PRO A 167 4.29 12.78 16.80
N LEU A 168 3.05 13.24 16.74
CA LEU A 168 1.86 12.55 17.23
C LEU A 168 0.99 12.15 16.03
N GLY A 169 1.01 10.86 15.68
CA GLY A 169 0.27 10.30 14.56
C GLY A 169 -1.16 9.94 14.95
N LEU A 170 -2.14 10.70 14.45
CA LEU A 170 -3.56 10.36 14.60
C LEU A 170 -3.92 9.27 13.61
N GLU A 171 -4.40 8.15 14.13
CA GLU A 171 -4.93 7.02 13.40
C GLU A 171 -6.47 7.13 13.29
N PRO A 172 -7.03 7.22 12.06
CA PRO A 172 -8.43 6.97 11.84
C PRO A 172 -8.76 5.49 12.08
N GLU A 173 -9.75 5.22 12.93
CA GLU A 173 -10.09 3.84 13.35
C GLU A 173 -11.60 3.54 13.14
N PRO A 174 -11.95 2.43 12.47
CA PRO A 174 -13.34 1.98 12.35
C PRO A 174 -14.05 1.83 13.71
N GLY A 175 -15.10 2.63 13.89
CA GLY A 175 -15.92 2.65 15.12
C GLY A 175 -15.50 3.70 16.14
N HIS A 176 -14.44 4.46 15.89
CA HIS A 176 -14.06 5.64 16.69
C HIS A 176 -14.67 6.93 16.14
N LEU A 177 -14.64 8.00 16.95
CA LEU A 177 -15.15 9.31 16.51
C LEU A 177 -14.50 9.80 15.22
N VAL A 178 -13.18 9.62 15.12
CA VAL A 178 -12.41 9.79 13.88
C VAL A 178 -12.21 8.42 13.26
N THR A 179 -13.06 8.09 12.28
CA THR A 179 -13.04 6.81 11.55
C THR A 179 -12.30 6.90 10.23
N ARG A 180 -12.31 8.07 9.57
CA ARG A 180 -11.75 8.27 8.23
C ARG A 180 -10.67 9.36 8.18
N LEU A 181 -9.80 9.28 7.20
CA LEU A 181 -8.70 10.20 6.91
C LEU A 181 -9.21 11.63 6.70
N ASP A 182 -10.35 11.83 6.02
CA ASP A 182 -10.92 13.17 5.84
C ASP A 182 -11.33 13.83 7.17
N GLN A 183 -11.84 13.04 8.13
CA GLN A 183 -12.14 13.50 9.48
C GLN A 183 -10.86 13.85 10.25
N ALA A 184 -9.79 13.05 10.13
CA ALA A 184 -8.50 13.36 10.75
C ALA A 184 -7.89 14.66 10.19
N LEU A 185 -7.93 14.84 8.87
CA LEU A 185 -7.48 16.07 8.20
C LEU A 185 -8.33 17.28 8.59
N ARG A 186 -9.66 17.10 8.74
CA ARG A 186 -10.57 18.14 9.26
C ARG A 186 -10.19 18.54 10.69
N LEU A 187 -10.01 17.57 11.59
CA LEU A 187 -9.62 17.84 12.98
C LEU A 187 -8.31 18.63 13.03
N ARG A 188 -7.31 18.21 12.26
CA ARG A 188 -6.03 18.92 12.15
C ARG A 188 -6.22 20.36 11.65
N HIS A 189 -7.09 20.58 10.66
CA HIS A 189 -7.38 21.92 10.16
C HIS A 189 -8.07 22.80 11.22
N GLU A 190 -9.07 22.28 11.93
CA GLU A 190 -9.78 23.00 12.99
C GLU A 190 -8.90 23.35 14.19
N LEU A 191 -7.88 22.53 14.47
CA LEU A 191 -6.87 22.80 15.50
C LEU A 191 -5.78 23.79 15.04
N GLY A 192 -5.89 24.36 13.84
CA GLY A 192 -4.92 25.34 13.32
C GLY A 192 -3.70 24.73 12.65
N ARG A 193 -3.77 23.47 12.20
CA ARG A 193 -2.69 22.73 11.54
C ARG A 193 -1.40 22.66 12.39
N PRO A 194 -1.48 22.26 13.67
CA PRO A 194 -0.31 22.17 14.53
C PRO A 194 0.72 21.22 13.91
N GLU A 195 1.99 21.57 14.04
CA GLU A 195 3.07 20.82 13.41
C GLU A 195 3.19 19.38 13.94
N PRO A 196 3.18 19.15 15.27
CA PRO A 196 3.31 17.80 15.82
C PRO A 196 2.16 16.86 15.44
N LEU A 197 0.98 17.36 15.06
CA LEU A 197 -0.15 16.52 14.70
C LEU A 197 0.00 16.03 13.25
N ARG A 198 0.26 14.74 13.14
CA ARG A 198 0.52 14.00 11.91
C ARG A 198 -0.46 12.85 11.74
N ILE A 199 -0.25 11.99 10.75
CA ILE A 199 -1.13 10.87 10.44
C ILE A 199 -0.36 9.55 10.64
N THR A 200 -0.94 8.68 11.46
CA THR A 200 -0.72 7.24 11.33
C THR A 200 -1.79 6.72 10.38
N LEU A 201 -1.40 5.94 9.38
CA LEU A 201 -2.36 5.36 8.45
C LEU A 201 -2.31 3.84 8.53
N ASP A 202 -3.37 3.24 9.05
CA ASP A 202 -3.63 1.82 8.91
C ASP A 202 -4.29 1.57 7.55
N VAL A 203 -3.66 0.71 6.74
CA VAL A 203 -4.09 0.45 5.35
C VAL A 203 -5.25 -0.55 5.28
N GLY A 204 -5.40 -1.44 6.25
CA GLY A 204 -6.56 -2.31 6.40
C GLY A 204 -7.80 -1.51 6.78
N HIS A 205 -7.67 -0.55 7.70
CA HIS A 205 -8.73 0.40 8.02
C HIS A 205 -9.18 1.18 6.77
N CYS A 206 -8.24 1.55 5.90
CA CYS A 206 -8.62 2.17 4.61
C CYS A 206 -9.53 1.24 3.80
N VAL A 207 -9.22 -0.06 3.68
CA VAL A 207 -10.08 -1.03 2.99
C VAL A 207 -11.44 -1.15 3.66
N ALA A 208 -11.49 -1.14 5.00
CA ALA A 208 -12.72 -1.32 5.75
C ALA A 208 -13.70 -0.14 5.62
N VAL A 209 -13.22 1.12 5.64
CA VAL A 209 -14.10 2.29 5.80
C VAL A 209 -13.88 3.44 4.82
N GLU A 210 -12.78 3.49 4.06
CA GLU A 210 -12.54 4.58 3.12
C GLU A 210 -13.31 4.38 1.80
N PRO A 211 -13.81 5.47 1.18
CA PRO A 211 -14.47 5.38 -0.12
C PRO A 211 -13.49 5.22 -1.29
N VAL A 212 -12.18 5.25 -1.01
CA VAL A 212 -11.08 5.16 -1.97
C VAL A 212 -10.07 4.10 -1.51
N SER A 213 -9.16 3.68 -2.39
CA SER A 213 -8.17 2.66 -2.06
C SER A 213 -7.15 3.14 -1.01
N ALA A 214 -6.54 2.19 -0.30
CA ALA A 214 -5.42 2.47 0.60
C ALA A 214 -4.28 3.26 -0.07
N ALA A 215 -3.93 2.92 -1.32
CA ALA A 215 -2.95 3.67 -2.11
C ALA A 215 -3.35 5.15 -2.32
N GLU A 216 -4.64 5.43 -2.53
CA GLU A 216 -5.13 6.81 -2.62
C GLU A 216 -5.12 7.53 -1.26
N CYS A 217 -5.44 6.83 -0.17
CA CYS A 217 -5.28 7.37 1.18
C CYS A 217 -3.82 7.74 1.49
N VAL A 218 -2.87 6.90 1.08
CA VAL A 218 -1.43 7.19 1.18
C VAL A 218 -1.08 8.48 0.45
N ARG A 219 -1.52 8.66 -0.80
CA ARG A 219 -1.27 9.90 -1.57
C ARG A 219 -1.92 11.13 -0.92
N ARG A 220 -3.13 10.99 -0.39
CA ARG A 220 -3.87 12.08 0.28
C ARG A 220 -3.23 12.49 1.61
N ALA A 221 -2.71 11.54 2.37
CA ALA A 221 -1.96 11.83 3.60
C ALA A 221 -0.58 12.42 3.27
N GLY A 222 0.10 11.87 2.27
CA GLY A 222 1.34 12.38 1.69
C GLY A 222 2.39 12.72 2.77
N PRO A 223 2.88 13.97 2.83
CA PRO A 223 3.94 14.37 3.76
C PRO A 223 3.49 14.40 5.24
N LEU A 224 2.21 14.18 5.54
CA LEU A 224 1.72 14.07 6.91
C LEU A 224 1.92 12.68 7.52
N LEU A 225 2.27 11.67 6.72
CA LEU A 225 2.50 10.30 7.19
C LEU A 225 3.74 10.24 8.10
N VAL A 226 3.56 9.69 9.30
CA VAL A 226 4.66 9.40 10.24
C VAL A 226 4.74 7.94 10.65
N ASN A 227 3.65 7.19 10.50
CA ASN A 227 3.58 5.76 10.74
C ASN A 227 2.57 5.12 9.77
N VAL A 228 2.83 3.88 9.37
CA VAL A 228 1.90 3.07 8.57
C VAL A 228 1.74 1.71 9.24
N GLN A 229 0.50 1.31 9.51
CA GLN A 229 0.18 -0.03 9.96
C GLN A 229 -0.25 -0.87 8.76
N LEU A 230 0.28 -2.09 8.67
CA LEU A 230 0.13 -2.99 7.54
C LEU A 230 -0.57 -4.28 7.97
N ASP A 231 -1.75 -4.49 7.45
CA ASP A 231 -2.56 -5.69 7.62
C ASP A 231 -3.54 -5.80 6.45
N ASP A 232 -4.38 -6.82 6.46
CA ASP A 232 -5.43 -6.98 5.46
C ASP A 232 -6.81 -6.91 6.12
N MET A 233 -7.82 -6.45 5.38
CA MET A 233 -9.20 -6.36 5.86
C MET A 233 -10.20 -6.55 4.72
N LEU A 234 -11.46 -6.82 5.07
CA LEU A 234 -12.58 -6.84 4.13
C LEU A 234 -13.37 -5.52 4.18
N PRO A 235 -13.96 -5.07 3.06
CA PRO A 235 -14.79 -3.87 3.05
C PRO A 235 -15.94 -3.95 4.07
N GLY A 236 -16.10 -2.91 4.89
CA GLY A 236 -17.13 -2.84 5.92
C GLY A 236 -16.91 -3.72 7.16
N VAL A 237 -15.78 -4.43 7.26
CA VAL A 237 -15.47 -5.31 8.38
C VAL A 237 -14.17 -4.86 9.06
N HIS A 238 -14.27 -4.53 10.35
CA HIS A 238 -13.10 -4.21 11.17
C HIS A 238 -12.53 -5.50 11.80
N GLU A 239 -11.71 -6.20 11.03
CA GLU A 239 -10.97 -7.39 11.44
C GLU A 239 -9.59 -7.42 10.78
N HIS A 240 -8.52 -7.32 11.57
CA HIS A 240 -7.14 -7.44 11.09
C HIS A 240 -6.84 -8.89 10.67
N LEU A 241 -6.54 -9.09 9.39
CA LEU A 241 -6.26 -10.38 8.75
C LEU A 241 -4.82 -10.44 8.24
N GLU A 242 -4.28 -11.66 8.09
CA GLU A 242 -3.00 -11.86 7.40
C GLU A 242 -3.12 -11.44 5.92
N PHE A 243 -2.02 -10.98 5.31
CA PHE A 243 -2.02 -10.57 3.90
C PHE A 243 -2.50 -11.68 2.95
N GLY A 244 -3.45 -11.35 2.08
CA GLY A 244 -4.07 -12.26 1.13
C GLY A 244 -5.36 -12.92 1.65
N GLU A 245 -5.76 -12.65 2.89
CA GLU A 245 -7.04 -13.07 3.46
C GLU A 245 -8.13 -11.97 3.40
N GLY A 246 -7.75 -10.73 3.04
CA GLY A 246 -8.67 -9.62 2.79
C GLY A 246 -8.64 -9.11 1.35
N GLU A 247 -8.94 -7.83 1.16
CA GLU A 247 -9.02 -7.16 -0.15
C GLU A 247 -7.99 -6.03 -0.33
N LEU A 248 -6.98 -5.91 0.54
CA LEU A 248 -5.92 -4.92 0.36
C LEU A 248 -5.13 -5.17 -0.93
N ASP A 249 -5.03 -4.15 -1.79
CA ASP A 249 -4.02 -4.10 -2.83
C ASP A 249 -2.65 -3.76 -2.22
N LEU A 250 -2.01 -4.77 -1.63
CA LEU A 250 -0.73 -4.62 -0.93
C LEU A 250 0.38 -4.07 -1.85
N PRO A 251 0.60 -4.59 -3.09
CA PRO A 251 1.60 -4.02 -3.99
C PRO A 251 1.32 -2.56 -4.36
N GLY A 252 0.07 -2.22 -4.71
CA GLY A 252 -0.31 -0.84 -5.06
C GLY A 252 -0.14 0.13 -3.90
N THR A 253 -0.44 -0.33 -2.68
CA THR A 253 -0.29 0.47 -1.45
C THR A 253 1.18 0.73 -1.12
N LEU A 254 2.03 -0.30 -1.19
CA LEU A 254 3.46 -0.14 -0.95
C LEU A 254 4.14 0.71 -2.04
N ALA A 255 3.71 0.58 -3.30
CA ALA A 255 4.17 1.45 -4.37
C ALA A 255 3.80 2.93 -4.12
N ALA A 256 2.61 3.20 -3.60
CA ALA A 256 2.20 4.55 -3.23
C ALA A 256 3.07 5.13 -2.10
N LEU A 257 3.53 4.32 -1.14
CA LEU A 257 4.48 4.77 -0.11
C LEU A 257 5.82 5.19 -0.72
N VAL A 258 6.32 4.45 -1.71
CA VAL A 258 7.53 4.84 -2.47
C VAL A 258 7.28 6.12 -3.26
N GLU A 259 6.13 6.23 -3.95
CA GLU A 259 5.73 7.38 -4.76
C GLU A 259 5.73 8.68 -3.95
N VAL A 260 5.15 8.66 -2.74
CA VAL A 260 5.10 9.84 -1.86
C VAL A 260 6.41 10.10 -1.11
N GLY A 261 7.44 9.26 -1.32
CA GLY A 261 8.73 9.37 -0.65
C GLY A 261 8.67 9.08 0.85
N TYR A 262 7.76 8.21 1.29
CA TYR A 262 7.64 7.84 2.69
C TYR A 262 8.93 7.15 3.17
N ALA A 263 9.50 7.64 4.27
CA ALA A 263 10.76 7.14 4.82
C ALA A 263 10.66 6.75 6.31
N GLY A 264 9.44 6.60 6.83
CA GLY A 264 9.18 6.20 8.22
C GLY A 264 9.13 4.68 8.40
N VAL A 265 8.39 4.23 9.41
CA VAL A 265 8.13 2.82 9.69
C VAL A 265 6.81 2.38 9.04
N ALA A 266 6.83 1.24 8.37
CA ALA A 266 5.63 0.54 7.93
C ALA A 266 5.61 -0.83 8.62
N ALA A 267 4.78 -0.95 9.67
CA ALA A 267 4.80 -2.08 10.59
C ALA A 267 3.55 -2.96 10.46
N VAL A 268 3.74 -4.28 10.50
CA VAL A 268 2.63 -5.23 10.47
C VAL A 268 1.82 -5.17 11.77
N GLU A 269 0.50 -5.04 11.69
CA GLU A 269 -0.38 -4.97 12.86
C GLU A 269 -1.37 -6.14 12.92
N LEU A 270 -1.10 -7.13 13.79
CA LEU A 270 -1.92 -8.35 13.90
C LEU A 270 -2.18 -8.72 15.37
N PRO A 271 -2.93 -7.91 16.13
CA PRO A 271 -3.07 -8.06 17.58
C PRO A 271 -3.80 -9.34 18.03
N ARG A 272 -4.45 -10.07 17.13
CA ARG A 272 -5.15 -11.34 17.41
C ARG A 272 -4.33 -12.58 17.07
N HIS A 273 -3.14 -12.41 16.52
CA HIS A 273 -2.30 -13.50 16.00
C HIS A 273 -1.15 -13.90 16.93
N SER A 274 -1.13 -13.39 18.17
CA SER A 274 -0.10 -13.68 19.18
C SER A 274 0.11 -15.17 19.51
N HIS A 275 -0.86 -16.03 19.21
CA HIS A 275 -0.77 -17.47 19.41
C HIS A 275 0.18 -18.18 18.42
N ALA A 276 0.45 -17.55 17.26
CA ALA A 276 1.31 -18.07 16.20
C ALA A 276 2.38 -17.05 15.75
N ALA A 277 2.73 -16.10 16.63
CA ALA A 277 3.44 -14.87 16.28
C ALA A 277 4.70 -15.04 15.41
N PRO A 278 5.66 -15.93 15.72
CA PRO A 278 6.87 -16.06 14.90
C PRO A 278 6.61 -16.52 13.46
N GLU A 279 5.58 -17.35 13.26
CA GLU A 279 5.22 -17.88 11.95
C GLU A 279 4.40 -16.87 11.14
N VAL A 280 3.46 -16.18 11.79
CA VAL A 280 2.71 -15.08 11.17
C VAL A 280 3.68 -13.97 10.75
N ALA A 281 4.60 -13.56 11.62
CA ALA A 281 5.62 -12.55 11.28
C ALA A 281 6.50 -12.96 10.10
N ARG A 282 6.87 -14.25 9.99
CA ARG A 282 7.63 -14.78 8.84
C ARG A 282 6.83 -14.69 7.55
N ARG A 283 5.56 -15.12 7.56
CA ARG A 283 4.67 -15.04 6.40
C ARG A 283 4.40 -13.61 5.98
N SER A 284 4.15 -12.71 6.93
CA SER A 284 3.96 -11.29 6.67
C SER A 284 5.19 -10.67 6.00
N LEU A 285 6.40 -10.97 6.48
CA LEU A 285 7.62 -10.45 5.85
C LEU A 285 7.82 -11.00 4.44
N ALA A 286 7.50 -12.28 4.22
CA ALA A 286 7.55 -12.89 2.90
C ALA A 286 6.55 -12.23 1.93
N ALA A 287 5.32 -11.94 2.38
CA ALA A 287 4.32 -11.24 1.58
C ALA A 287 4.74 -9.80 1.26
N LEU A 288 5.26 -9.06 2.25
CA LEU A 288 5.81 -7.71 2.05
C LEU A 288 6.99 -7.72 1.08
N THR A 289 7.91 -8.66 1.23
CA THR A 289 9.06 -8.81 0.33
C THR A 289 8.59 -9.14 -1.09
N ALA A 290 7.60 -10.03 -1.25
CA ALA A 290 7.04 -10.36 -2.56
C ALA A 290 6.30 -9.18 -3.20
N ALA A 291 5.62 -8.35 -2.40
CA ALA A 291 4.92 -7.16 -2.87
C ALA A 291 5.86 -5.98 -3.20
N LEU A 292 6.98 -5.85 -2.48
CA LEU A 292 8.03 -4.85 -2.71
C LEU A 292 9.05 -5.26 -3.76
N ALA A 293 9.23 -6.57 -3.97
CA ALA A 293 9.97 -7.05 -5.14
C ALA A 293 9.30 -6.39 -6.34
N PRO A 294 10.01 -5.59 -7.14
CA PRO A 294 9.43 -4.70 -8.14
C PRO A 294 8.71 -5.53 -9.19
N VAL A 295 7.42 -5.86 -8.97
CA VAL A 295 6.82 -7.18 -9.24
C VAL A 295 7.87 -8.08 -9.93
N GLY A 296 8.75 -8.62 -9.12
CA GLY A 296 10.10 -8.95 -9.58
C GLY A 296 10.15 -10.32 -10.21
N VAL A 297 10.33 -10.41 -11.53
CA VAL A 297 11.04 -11.58 -12.04
C VAL A 297 12.51 -11.42 -11.64
N ASP A 298 12.87 -11.79 -10.42
CA ASP A 298 14.27 -11.81 -9.96
C ASP A 298 15.00 -13.01 -10.58
N HIS A 299 14.94 -13.04 -11.90
CA HIS A 299 15.56 -14.03 -12.73
C HIS A 299 16.95 -13.51 -13.09
N PRO A 300 18.03 -14.29 -12.85
CA PRO A 300 19.41 -13.85 -13.07
C PRO A 300 19.67 -13.27 -14.47
N TRP A 301 18.97 -13.80 -15.49
CA TRP A 301 19.06 -13.27 -16.85
C TRP A 301 18.49 -11.86 -16.99
N LEU A 302 17.40 -11.51 -16.29
CA LEU A 302 16.80 -10.19 -16.38
C LEU A 302 17.72 -9.13 -15.77
N VAL A 303 18.33 -9.43 -14.62
CA VAL A 303 19.31 -8.55 -13.96
C VAL A 303 20.49 -8.24 -14.89
N GLU A 304 21.02 -9.27 -15.55
CA GLU A 304 22.09 -9.07 -16.53
C GLU A 304 21.61 -8.32 -17.78
N ALA A 305 20.39 -8.60 -18.25
CA ALA A 305 19.79 -7.88 -19.37
C ALA A 305 19.62 -6.39 -19.07
N GLU A 306 19.16 -6.02 -17.87
CA GLU A 306 19.05 -4.63 -17.41
C GLU A 306 20.41 -3.95 -17.35
N ARG A 307 21.42 -4.62 -16.81
CA ARG A 307 22.80 -4.10 -16.80
C ARG A 307 23.28 -3.83 -18.23
N ARG A 308 23.01 -4.75 -19.15
CA ARG A 308 23.42 -4.63 -20.56
C ARG A 308 22.68 -3.50 -21.27
N VAL A 309 21.37 -3.34 -21.04
CA VAL A 309 20.60 -2.21 -21.60
C VAL A 309 21.12 -0.87 -21.07
N ARG A 310 21.46 -0.79 -19.77
CA ARG A 310 22.03 0.44 -19.19
C ARG A 310 23.37 0.81 -19.82
N ALA A 311 24.22 -0.18 -20.10
CA ALA A 311 25.52 0.04 -20.74
C ALA A 311 25.41 0.30 -22.25
N GLU A 312 24.49 -0.39 -22.92
CA GLU A 312 24.28 -0.36 -24.36
C GLU A 312 22.77 -0.37 -24.66
N PRO A 313 22.11 0.81 -24.73
CA PRO A 313 20.66 0.89 -24.92
C PRO A 313 20.12 0.13 -26.14
N ALA A 314 20.90 0.07 -27.22
CA ALA A 314 20.56 -0.68 -28.44
C ALA A 314 20.38 -2.20 -28.19
N ALA A 315 20.96 -2.74 -27.10
CA ALA A 315 20.78 -4.13 -26.70
C ALA A 315 19.31 -4.49 -26.43
N ALA A 316 18.47 -3.50 -26.06
CA ALA A 316 17.04 -3.68 -25.83
C ALA A 316 16.34 -4.34 -27.03
N ARG A 317 16.73 -4.01 -28.26
CA ARG A 317 16.17 -4.58 -29.50
C ARG A 317 16.35 -6.10 -29.61
N THR A 318 17.36 -6.64 -28.94
CA THR A 318 17.65 -8.09 -28.90
C THR A 318 17.16 -8.77 -27.63
N LEU A 319 17.19 -8.05 -26.50
CA LEU A 319 16.84 -8.59 -25.19
C LEU A 319 15.32 -8.60 -24.98
N PHE A 320 14.62 -7.56 -25.45
CA PHE A 320 13.18 -7.43 -25.29
C PHE A 320 12.37 -8.58 -25.93
N PRO A 321 12.71 -9.06 -27.14
CA PRO A 321 12.10 -10.28 -27.70
C PRO A 321 12.50 -11.58 -26.97
N ALA A 322 13.66 -11.59 -26.32
CA ALA A 322 14.18 -12.78 -25.64
C ALA A 322 13.52 -13.04 -24.28
N VAL A 323 12.88 -12.03 -23.68
CA VAL A 323 12.31 -12.06 -22.32
C VAL A 323 11.49 -13.32 -22.08
N ALA A 324 10.48 -13.58 -22.90
CA ALA A 324 9.54 -14.68 -22.69
C ALA A 324 10.20 -16.07 -22.63
N ARG A 325 11.30 -16.27 -23.38
CA ARG A 325 12.07 -17.53 -23.38
C ARG A 325 12.96 -17.69 -22.16
N LYS A 326 13.26 -16.58 -21.49
CA LYS A 326 14.22 -16.52 -20.38
C LYS A 326 13.52 -16.49 -19.04
N VAL A 327 12.47 -15.69 -18.91
CA VAL A 327 11.75 -15.50 -17.64
C VAL A 327 10.45 -16.30 -17.54
N GLY A 328 9.96 -16.86 -18.66
CA GLY A 328 8.65 -17.53 -18.72
C GLY A 328 7.51 -16.59 -19.10
N ARG A 329 6.29 -17.14 -19.15
CA ARG A 329 5.06 -16.45 -19.63
C ARG A 329 3.86 -16.62 -18.70
N GLY A 330 4.12 -17.02 -17.46
CA GLY A 330 3.06 -17.30 -16.50
C GLY A 330 2.24 -16.04 -16.21
N ALA A 331 0.93 -16.19 -16.00
CA ALA A 331 0.13 -15.14 -15.40
C ALA A 331 0.68 -14.80 -14.01
N LEU A 332 0.60 -13.53 -13.63
CA LEU A 332 1.05 -13.09 -12.30
C LEU A 332 0.11 -13.56 -11.18
N ARG A 333 -1.16 -13.77 -11.51
CA ARG A 333 -2.20 -14.29 -10.60
C ARG A 333 -2.97 -15.42 -11.26
N PRO A 334 -2.37 -16.61 -11.46
CA PRO A 334 -3.00 -17.70 -12.22
C PRO A 334 -4.30 -18.24 -11.59
N GLU A 335 -4.52 -18.02 -10.31
CA GLU A 335 -5.73 -18.39 -9.57
C GLU A 335 -6.96 -17.56 -9.97
N SER A 336 -6.79 -16.26 -10.25
CA SER A 336 -7.87 -15.29 -10.52
C SER A 336 -7.83 -14.70 -11.93
N ASP A 337 -6.67 -14.70 -12.59
CA ASP A 337 -6.42 -14.15 -13.91
C ASP A 337 -5.50 -15.07 -14.73
N ARG A 338 -6.02 -16.27 -15.04
CA ARG A 338 -5.27 -17.34 -15.74
C ARG A 338 -4.55 -16.89 -17.01
N ASP A 339 -5.16 -15.95 -17.74
CA ASP A 339 -4.65 -15.49 -19.04
C ASP A 339 -3.83 -14.18 -18.93
N GLY A 340 -3.71 -13.59 -17.73
CA GLY A 340 -2.99 -12.34 -17.51
C GLY A 340 -3.66 -11.12 -18.15
N LEU A 341 -4.99 -11.13 -18.29
CA LEU A 341 -5.75 -10.02 -18.91
C LEU A 341 -5.92 -8.84 -17.96
N VAL A 342 -5.99 -9.07 -16.66
CA VAL A 342 -6.16 -8.01 -15.65
C VAL A 342 -4.80 -7.57 -15.13
N HIS A 343 -4.06 -8.51 -14.56
CA HIS A 343 -2.81 -8.25 -13.83
C HIS A 343 -1.56 -8.40 -14.70
N GLY A 344 -1.66 -9.08 -15.85
CA GLY A 344 -0.53 -9.30 -16.75
C GLY A 344 0.23 -10.60 -16.46
N THR A 345 1.36 -10.74 -17.14
CA THR A 345 2.22 -11.93 -17.08
C THR A 345 3.65 -11.57 -16.68
N VAL A 346 4.41 -12.58 -16.26
CA VAL A 346 5.82 -12.51 -15.89
C VAL A 346 6.67 -11.83 -16.97
N ASP A 347 6.43 -12.11 -18.26
CA ASP A 347 7.16 -11.47 -19.35
C ASP A 347 6.69 -10.06 -19.69
N ASP A 348 5.44 -9.68 -19.40
CA ASP A 348 5.00 -8.28 -19.55
C ASP A 348 5.78 -7.37 -18.60
N LEU A 349 5.93 -7.85 -17.38
CA LEU A 349 6.59 -7.18 -16.29
C LEU A 349 8.11 -7.07 -16.47
N ALA A 350 8.75 -8.17 -16.88
CA ALA A 350 10.18 -8.14 -17.23
C ALA A 350 10.45 -7.18 -18.41
N ARG A 351 9.54 -7.11 -19.39
CA ARG A 351 9.60 -6.12 -20.47
C ARG A 351 9.42 -4.70 -19.96
N ALA A 352 8.49 -4.47 -19.04
CA ALA A 352 8.30 -3.18 -18.40
C ALA A 352 9.56 -2.70 -17.68
N ARG A 353 10.21 -3.59 -16.93
CA ARG A 353 11.51 -3.29 -16.29
C ARG A 353 12.60 -2.91 -17.30
N LEU A 354 12.73 -3.65 -18.41
CA LEU A 354 13.69 -3.29 -19.47
C LEU A 354 13.39 -1.91 -20.08
N LEU A 355 12.11 -1.54 -20.24
CA LEU A 355 11.72 -0.23 -20.76
C LEU A 355 11.97 0.90 -19.77
N THR A 356 11.79 0.68 -18.47
CA THR A 356 12.16 1.66 -17.43
C THR A 356 13.67 1.89 -17.43
N VAL A 357 14.49 0.82 -17.48
CA VAL A 357 15.95 0.96 -17.58
C VAL A 357 16.37 1.65 -18.87
N LEU A 358 15.68 1.38 -19.98
CA LEU A 358 15.90 2.07 -21.24
C LEU A 358 15.56 3.57 -21.15
N ALA A 359 14.51 3.92 -20.42
CA ALA A 359 14.11 5.30 -20.18
C ALA A 359 15.15 6.09 -19.38
N ASP A 360 15.80 5.45 -18.40
CA ASP A 360 16.90 6.06 -17.66
C ASP A 360 18.15 6.28 -18.52
N ALA A 361 18.34 5.46 -19.56
CA ALA A 361 19.54 5.43 -20.37
C ALA A 361 19.45 6.28 -21.66
N LEU A 362 18.24 6.70 -22.07
CA LEU A 362 18.02 7.43 -23.31
C LEU A 362 17.36 8.81 -23.10
N PRO A 363 17.75 9.83 -23.87
CA PRO A 363 16.97 11.05 -24.02
C PRO A 363 15.55 10.76 -24.51
N ALA A 364 14.60 11.62 -24.13
CA ALA A 364 13.17 11.40 -24.35
C ALA A 364 12.76 11.17 -25.82
N ASP A 365 13.35 11.91 -26.76
CA ASP A 365 13.09 11.78 -28.21
C ASP A 365 13.53 10.41 -28.76
N ARG A 366 14.71 9.94 -28.32
CA ARG A 366 15.22 8.62 -28.67
C ARG A 366 14.43 7.51 -27.98
N LEU A 367 14.05 7.69 -26.72
CA LEU A 367 13.21 6.75 -25.99
C LEU A 367 11.86 6.55 -26.69
N ALA A 368 11.18 7.63 -27.06
CA ALA A 368 9.90 7.56 -27.76
C ALA A 368 10.02 6.78 -29.08
N THR A 369 11.11 7.02 -29.83
CA THR A 369 11.41 6.28 -31.06
C THR A 369 11.62 4.79 -30.80
N GLU A 370 12.45 4.42 -29.81
CA GLU A 370 12.71 3.02 -29.47
C GLU A 370 11.45 2.29 -28.98
N VAL A 371 10.64 2.93 -28.14
CA VAL A 371 9.37 2.36 -27.65
C VAL A 371 8.41 2.09 -28.81
N LEU A 372 8.31 3.03 -29.76
CA LEU A 372 7.49 2.84 -30.96
C LEU A 372 7.99 1.71 -31.84
N GLU A 373 9.31 1.60 -32.05
CA GLU A 373 9.92 0.53 -32.84
C GLU A 373 9.70 -0.85 -32.20
N LEU A 374 9.92 -0.97 -30.88
CA LEU A 374 9.68 -2.20 -30.12
C LEU A 374 8.22 -2.65 -30.20
N TYR A 375 7.28 -1.69 -30.21
CA TYR A 375 5.87 -2.00 -30.42
C TYR A 375 5.58 -2.39 -31.88
N ARG A 376 6.01 -1.58 -32.84
CA ARG A 376 5.64 -1.73 -34.25
C ARG A 376 6.16 -3.02 -34.88
N TYR A 377 7.37 -3.43 -34.49
CA TYR A 377 8.03 -4.63 -35.02
C TYR A 377 7.89 -5.84 -34.09
N GLY A 378 7.28 -5.66 -32.92
CA GLY A 378 7.10 -6.73 -31.94
C GLY A 378 5.92 -7.66 -32.25
N ASP A 379 6.02 -8.90 -31.75
CA ASP A 379 4.89 -9.83 -31.72
C ASP A 379 3.80 -9.41 -30.72
N ALA A 380 2.70 -10.15 -30.64
CA ALA A 380 1.58 -9.80 -29.76
C ALA A 380 1.97 -9.74 -28.27
N ALA A 381 2.91 -10.58 -27.80
CA ALA A 381 3.35 -10.56 -26.41
C ALA A 381 4.30 -9.38 -26.14
N GLU A 382 5.16 -9.06 -27.10
CA GLU A 382 6.05 -7.89 -27.03
C GLU A 382 5.26 -6.59 -27.04
N ARG A 383 4.27 -6.47 -27.93
CA ARG A 383 3.34 -5.34 -27.98
C ARG A 383 2.55 -5.18 -26.69
N ARG A 384 2.08 -6.29 -26.11
CA ARG A 384 1.41 -6.29 -24.81
C ARG A 384 2.32 -5.77 -23.70
N GLY A 385 3.58 -6.22 -23.67
CA GLY A 385 4.58 -5.73 -22.73
C GLY A 385 4.82 -4.23 -22.84
N VAL A 386 4.89 -3.69 -24.06
CA VAL A 386 5.00 -2.22 -24.26
C VAL A 386 3.77 -1.51 -23.70
N LEU A 387 2.55 -1.95 -24.05
CA LEU A 387 1.30 -1.34 -23.59
C LEU A 387 1.22 -1.30 -22.06
N ARG A 388 1.57 -2.40 -21.39
CA ARG A 388 1.60 -2.49 -19.93
C ARG A 388 2.63 -1.56 -19.30
N ALA A 389 3.74 -1.28 -19.97
CA ALA A 389 4.81 -0.44 -19.46
C ALA A 389 4.59 1.07 -19.63
N LEU A 390 3.72 1.50 -20.56
CA LEU A 390 3.58 2.92 -20.94
C LEU A 390 3.36 3.86 -19.75
N HIS A 391 2.64 3.42 -18.71
CA HIS A 391 2.34 4.24 -17.54
C HIS A 391 3.56 4.54 -16.65
N LEU A 392 4.62 3.74 -16.78
CA LEU A 392 5.89 3.86 -16.05
C LEU A 392 6.91 4.75 -16.79
N LEU A 393 6.62 5.13 -18.03
CA LEU A 393 7.53 5.90 -18.86
C LEU A 393 7.34 7.42 -18.63
N PRO A 394 8.40 8.23 -18.85
CA PRO A 394 8.32 9.67 -18.71
C PRO A 394 7.22 10.30 -19.58
N GLU A 395 6.66 11.42 -19.12
CA GLU A 395 5.57 12.16 -19.81
C GLU A 395 5.91 12.51 -21.27
N ALA A 396 7.19 12.70 -21.58
CA ALA A 396 7.64 12.98 -22.94
C ALA A 396 7.31 11.86 -23.95
N VAL A 397 7.03 10.62 -23.51
CA VAL A 397 6.60 9.49 -24.35
C VAL A 397 5.07 9.48 -24.55
N ALA A 398 4.30 10.32 -23.85
CA ALA A 398 2.84 10.28 -23.86
C ALA A 398 2.22 10.43 -25.26
N GLY A 399 2.81 11.25 -26.14
CA GLY A 399 2.38 11.37 -27.53
C GLY A 399 2.43 10.04 -28.27
N THR A 400 3.58 9.38 -28.24
CA THR A 400 3.78 8.05 -28.82
C THR A 400 2.92 6.98 -28.14
N GLY A 401 2.76 7.05 -26.82
CA GLY A 401 1.91 6.12 -26.07
C GLY A 401 0.44 6.19 -26.52
N ARG A 402 -0.08 7.37 -26.83
CA ARG A 402 -1.45 7.53 -27.38
C ARG A 402 -1.58 6.87 -28.76
N GLU A 403 -0.57 6.98 -29.62
CA GLU A 403 -0.55 6.31 -30.93
C GLU A 403 -0.55 4.78 -30.77
N ILE A 404 0.27 4.26 -29.86
CA ILE A 404 0.38 2.84 -29.54
C ILE A 404 -0.94 2.28 -28.99
N VAL A 405 -1.59 3.00 -28.07
CA VAL A 405 -2.89 2.61 -27.51
C VAL A 405 -3.97 2.65 -28.57
N ALA A 406 -4.01 3.69 -29.39
CA ALA A 406 -4.99 3.80 -30.48
C ALA A 406 -4.84 2.65 -31.50
N ASP A 407 -3.61 2.23 -31.81
CA ASP A 407 -3.37 1.06 -32.67
C ASP A 407 -3.86 -0.24 -32.02
N ALA A 408 -3.51 -0.47 -30.75
CA ALA A 408 -3.96 -1.67 -30.01
C ALA A 408 -5.49 -1.78 -29.98
N LEU A 409 -6.17 -0.65 -29.76
CA LEU A 409 -7.63 -0.55 -29.76
C LEU A 409 -8.29 -0.70 -31.14
N ARG A 410 -7.54 -0.79 -32.23
CA ARG A 410 -8.07 -1.19 -33.55
C ARG A 410 -8.02 -2.70 -33.76
N THR A 411 -7.22 -3.44 -32.99
CA THR A 411 -7.10 -4.90 -33.09
C THR A 411 -8.20 -5.64 -32.33
N ASN A 412 -8.48 -6.91 -32.68
CA ASN A 412 -9.39 -7.77 -31.90
C ASN A 412 -8.64 -8.75 -30.98
N ASP A 413 -7.33 -8.56 -30.76
CA ASP A 413 -6.60 -9.37 -29.79
C ASP A 413 -6.95 -8.89 -28.38
N ILE A 414 -7.71 -9.71 -27.65
CA ILE A 414 -8.21 -9.39 -26.31
C ILE A 414 -7.08 -9.03 -25.33
N ARG A 415 -5.88 -9.59 -25.52
CA ARG A 415 -4.74 -9.34 -24.64
C ARG A 415 -4.16 -7.94 -24.87
N LEU A 416 -4.13 -7.49 -26.12
CA LEU A 416 -3.71 -6.13 -26.48
C LEU A 416 -4.77 -5.10 -26.08
N VAL A 417 -6.06 -5.41 -26.31
CA VAL A 417 -7.16 -4.52 -25.91
C VAL A 417 -7.17 -4.33 -24.38
N ALA A 418 -7.03 -5.41 -23.62
CA ALA A 418 -6.96 -5.35 -22.16
C ALA A 418 -5.75 -4.52 -21.67
N ALA A 419 -4.56 -4.77 -22.22
CA ALA A 419 -3.37 -4.00 -21.86
C ALA A 419 -3.46 -2.52 -22.26
N ALA A 420 -4.13 -2.21 -23.38
CA ALA A 420 -4.30 -0.85 -23.87
C ALA A 420 -5.17 0.02 -22.97
N LEU A 421 -6.13 -0.58 -22.26
CA LEU A 421 -7.04 0.12 -21.34
C LEU A 421 -6.54 0.16 -19.88
N GLY A 422 -5.24 -0.07 -19.68
CA GLY A 422 -4.57 0.07 -18.38
C GLY A 422 -4.34 1.53 -17.92
N PRO A 423 -3.47 1.76 -16.92
CA PRO A 423 -3.33 3.05 -16.24
C PRO A 423 -2.96 4.22 -17.17
N PHE A 424 -2.17 3.95 -18.21
CA PHE A 424 -1.81 4.96 -19.20
C PHE A 424 -3.05 5.51 -19.91
N ALA A 425 -3.97 4.65 -20.36
CA ALA A 425 -5.17 5.11 -21.05
C ALA A 425 -6.12 5.88 -20.14
N ALA A 426 -6.21 5.47 -18.86
CA ALA A 426 -7.00 6.18 -17.85
C ALA A 426 -6.52 7.63 -17.64
N ARG A 427 -5.22 7.89 -17.80
CA ARG A 427 -4.63 9.23 -17.67
C ARG A 427 -4.63 10.02 -18.98
N GLU A 428 -4.30 9.37 -20.09
CA GLU A 428 -3.90 10.05 -21.33
C GLU A 428 -4.96 10.09 -22.43
N LEU A 429 -5.96 9.20 -22.40
CA LEU A 429 -7.02 9.21 -23.42
C LEU A 429 -8.09 10.23 -23.06
N ASP A 430 -8.57 10.95 -24.08
CA ASP A 430 -9.78 11.75 -23.97
C ASP A 430 -11.01 10.87 -23.66
N ALA A 431 -12.07 11.50 -23.17
CA ALA A 431 -13.26 10.79 -22.74
C ALA A 431 -13.94 10.01 -23.87
N HIS A 432 -13.95 10.53 -25.10
CA HIS A 432 -14.57 9.83 -26.23
C HIS A 432 -13.80 8.55 -26.57
N THR A 433 -12.48 8.65 -26.77
CA THR A 433 -11.64 7.49 -27.11
C THR A 433 -11.69 6.42 -26.01
N TRP A 434 -11.62 6.84 -24.75
CA TRP A 434 -11.65 5.91 -23.61
C TRP A 434 -12.99 5.16 -23.51
N ARG A 435 -14.14 5.85 -23.63
CA ARG A 435 -15.48 5.20 -23.62
C ARG A 435 -15.64 4.18 -24.75
N HIS A 436 -15.17 4.50 -25.94
CA HIS A 436 -15.16 3.57 -27.07
C HIS A 436 -14.26 2.35 -26.81
N GLY A 437 -13.14 2.54 -26.10
CA GLY A 437 -12.30 1.45 -25.61
C GLY A 437 -13.05 0.54 -24.62
N VAL A 438 -13.78 1.11 -23.66
CA VAL A 438 -14.62 0.34 -22.71
C VAL A 438 -15.68 -0.47 -23.43
N LEU A 439 -16.42 0.15 -24.37
CA LEU A 439 -17.37 -0.58 -25.19
C LEU A 439 -16.68 -1.70 -25.98
N LYS A 440 -15.49 -1.44 -26.53
CA LYS A 440 -14.75 -2.47 -27.24
C LYS A 440 -14.45 -3.66 -26.33
N CYS A 441 -14.02 -3.44 -25.08
CA CYS A 441 -13.81 -4.53 -24.12
C CYS A 441 -15.06 -5.39 -23.97
N LEU A 442 -16.24 -4.78 -23.80
CA LEU A 442 -17.53 -5.50 -23.74
C LEU A 442 -17.86 -6.26 -25.03
N PHE A 443 -17.52 -5.70 -26.20
CA PHE A 443 -17.74 -6.36 -27.49
C PHE A 443 -16.85 -7.58 -27.70
N VAL A 444 -15.56 -7.50 -27.34
CA VAL A 444 -14.58 -8.56 -27.58
C VAL A 444 -14.41 -9.53 -26.40
N GLY A 445 -15.10 -9.30 -25.28
CA GLY A 445 -15.07 -10.17 -24.11
C GLY A 445 -13.85 -9.98 -23.20
N VAL A 446 -13.29 -8.76 -23.15
CA VAL A 446 -12.27 -8.40 -22.15
C VAL A 446 -12.98 -8.04 -20.84
N PRO A 447 -12.60 -8.65 -19.69
CA PRO A 447 -13.14 -8.27 -18.39
C PRO A 447 -12.88 -6.79 -18.10
N LEU A 448 -13.90 -6.06 -17.65
CA LEU A 448 -13.77 -4.64 -17.32
C LEU A 448 -12.91 -4.40 -16.07
N ALA A 449 -12.61 -5.43 -15.29
CA ALA A 449 -11.57 -5.39 -14.26
C ALA A 449 -10.17 -5.03 -14.83
N ALA A 450 -9.93 -5.26 -16.12
CA ALA A 450 -8.69 -4.84 -16.79
C ALA A 450 -8.66 -3.35 -17.15
N VAL A 451 -9.79 -2.64 -17.06
CA VAL A 451 -9.91 -1.23 -17.41
C VAL A 451 -9.59 -0.36 -16.19
N SER A 452 -8.49 0.39 -16.26
CA SER A 452 -8.13 1.34 -15.21
C SER A 452 -9.00 2.60 -15.26
N GLY A 453 -9.34 3.15 -14.09
CA GLY A 453 -10.13 4.37 -13.97
C GLY A 453 -11.61 4.20 -14.31
N LEU A 454 -12.12 2.95 -14.35
CA LEU A 454 -13.48 2.68 -14.80
C LEU A 454 -14.53 3.41 -13.96
N ARG A 455 -14.41 3.34 -12.63
CA ARG A 455 -15.37 3.94 -11.70
C ARG A 455 -15.32 5.46 -11.77
N GLU A 456 -14.12 6.03 -11.77
CA GLU A 456 -13.88 7.47 -11.76
C GLU A 456 -14.29 8.15 -13.07
N ARG A 457 -14.16 7.44 -14.20
CA ARG A 457 -14.44 7.96 -15.54
C ARG A 457 -15.81 7.55 -16.09
N THR A 458 -16.60 6.77 -15.34
CA THR A 458 -17.97 6.44 -15.74
C THR A 458 -18.84 7.69 -15.65
N ASP A 459 -19.45 8.05 -16.77
CA ASP A 459 -20.34 9.20 -16.88
C ASP A 459 -21.63 8.85 -17.62
N GLY A 460 -22.56 9.82 -17.69
CA GLY A 460 -23.87 9.61 -18.30
C GLY A 460 -23.80 9.16 -19.76
N GLU A 461 -22.78 9.58 -20.52
CA GLU A 461 -22.63 9.16 -21.90
C GLU A 461 -22.15 7.71 -22.00
N LEU A 462 -21.21 7.28 -21.15
CA LEU A 462 -20.82 5.87 -21.09
C LEU A 462 -22.01 4.98 -20.69
N VAL A 463 -22.77 5.39 -19.67
CA VAL A 463 -23.96 4.65 -19.22
C VAL A 463 -24.99 4.53 -20.35
N ARG A 464 -25.23 5.61 -21.09
CA ARG A 464 -26.11 5.60 -22.27
C ARG A 464 -25.60 4.62 -23.34
N MET A 465 -24.31 4.69 -23.68
CA MET A 465 -23.66 3.80 -24.65
C MET A 465 -23.73 2.31 -24.24
N VAL A 466 -23.50 2.00 -22.96
CA VAL A 466 -23.60 0.62 -22.42
C VAL A 466 -25.06 0.14 -22.41
N SER A 467 -26.02 1.04 -22.13
CA SER A 467 -27.44 0.74 -22.19
C SER A 467 -27.89 0.37 -23.61
N ASP A 468 -27.47 1.15 -24.61
CA ASP A 468 -27.73 0.88 -26.02
C ASP A 468 -27.15 -0.48 -26.45
N TYR A 469 -25.90 -0.76 -26.07
CA TYR A 469 -25.25 -2.05 -26.29
C TYR A 469 -26.03 -3.22 -25.66
N ALA A 470 -26.47 -3.06 -24.40
CA ALA A 470 -27.25 -4.08 -23.71
C ALA A 470 -28.62 -4.31 -24.36
N ALA A 471 -29.29 -3.24 -24.83
CA ALA A 471 -30.55 -3.34 -25.55
C ALA A 471 -30.38 -4.06 -26.90
N GLU A 472 -29.32 -3.75 -27.65
CA GLU A 472 -29.00 -4.42 -28.92
C GLU A 472 -28.71 -5.91 -28.73
N ARG A 473 -27.96 -6.28 -27.68
CA ARG A 473 -27.70 -7.68 -27.32
C ARG A 473 -29.01 -8.43 -27.04
N ARG A 474 -29.89 -7.86 -26.21
CA ARG A 474 -31.20 -8.46 -25.88
C ARG A 474 -32.09 -8.60 -27.11
N ALA A 475 -32.16 -7.57 -27.96
CA ALA A 475 -32.95 -7.61 -29.20
C ALA A 475 -32.45 -8.70 -30.16
N ALA A 476 -31.15 -8.97 -30.17
CA ALA A 476 -30.52 -10.05 -30.93
C ALA A 476 -30.63 -11.44 -30.24
N GLY A 477 -31.31 -11.55 -29.10
CA GLY A 477 -31.42 -12.80 -28.33
C GLY A 477 -30.12 -13.27 -27.71
N ARG A 478 -29.17 -12.36 -27.45
CA ARG A 478 -27.85 -12.66 -26.87
C ARG A 478 -27.77 -12.16 -25.43
N ASP A 479 -27.02 -12.88 -24.59
CA ASP A 479 -26.80 -12.47 -23.20
C ASP A 479 -26.02 -11.16 -23.11
N VAL A 480 -26.35 -10.36 -22.09
CA VAL A 480 -25.62 -9.13 -21.74
C VAL A 480 -24.49 -9.50 -20.77
N PRO A 481 -23.23 -9.10 -21.02
CA PRO A 481 -22.12 -9.34 -20.10
C PRO A 481 -22.38 -8.81 -18.68
N ALA A 482 -21.93 -9.54 -17.66
CA ALA A 482 -22.07 -9.14 -16.26
C ALA A 482 -21.48 -7.75 -15.98
N ASP A 483 -20.33 -7.44 -16.57
CA ASP A 483 -19.68 -6.15 -16.43
C ASP A 483 -20.52 -4.99 -16.99
N ALA A 484 -21.26 -5.21 -18.08
CA ALA A 484 -22.18 -4.21 -18.62
C ALA A 484 -23.37 -3.98 -17.67
N LEU A 485 -23.87 -5.05 -17.04
CA LEU A 485 -24.94 -4.95 -16.03
C LEU A 485 -24.46 -4.21 -14.77
N ALA A 486 -23.22 -4.45 -14.34
CA ALA A 486 -22.63 -3.78 -13.18
C ALA A 486 -22.60 -2.24 -13.36
N ILE A 487 -22.12 -1.76 -14.51
CA ILE A 487 -22.13 -0.32 -14.84
C ILE A 487 -23.55 0.26 -14.78
N LEU A 488 -24.54 -0.44 -15.34
CA LEU A 488 -25.92 0.04 -15.36
C LEU A 488 -26.58 0.04 -13.98
N GLN A 489 -26.22 -0.91 -13.11
CA GLN A 489 -26.72 -0.99 -11.74
C GLN A 489 -26.14 0.11 -10.86
N GLU A 490 -24.85 0.40 -11.00
CA GLU A 490 -24.18 1.48 -10.25
C GLU A 490 -24.72 2.86 -10.64
N ALA A 491 -25.02 3.10 -11.92
CA ALA A 491 -25.61 4.36 -12.38
C ALA A 491 -27.08 4.57 -11.97
N GLY A 492 -27.77 3.51 -11.53
CA GLY A 492 -29.14 3.57 -11.03
C GLY A 492 -29.26 3.79 -9.52
N ARG A 493 -28.12 3.81 -8.81
CA ARG A 493 -28.00 4.19 -7.40
C ARG A 493 -27.59 5.65 -7.30
#